data_AF-A0AAD5TJW2-F1
#
_entry.id   AF-A0AAD5TJW2-F1
#
_cell.length_a   1.000
_cell.length_b   1.000
_cell.length_c   1.000
_cell.angle_alpha   90.00
_cell.angle_beta   90.00
_cell.angle_gamma   90.00
#
_symmetry.space_group_name_H-M   'P 1'
#
loop_
_entity.id
_entity.type
_entity.pdbx_description
1 polymer ?
#
loop_
_entity_poly.entity_id
_entity_poly.type
_entity_poly.pdbx_seq_one_letter_code
_entity_poly.pdbx_strand_id
1 'polypeptide(L)'
;MVRATKSPRAQENGSKSVSKPSPPAAPPTTTAAAAAVPLSQFGQFRILPVNVTPITAYTTPLPSFAAAHHSATTTTNTTPTRPIPAVHYLFIRAHEPRKPDPSLPAGRTLFIANVPTDATAAHFARLFRRCGAVERVAWGGNGNGNGNGSKDDGVRQTGGHAHVVFKQHDAVENAVGMKSRARVWSAAAAAAAAEKSSVVKEDNDDDDDVDDDGSAKSSTRPLSGLAKYLAAHYAARPTLATLAAETNATLAAFEDAERAARAAVESARNVPDADGFVTVVRGRGRKGMNCDGQGASVTAARAEDLTKLKPKKKELVDFYRFQLRENKRNQLADLRRKFEDDKQKIAALRANRRFNPY
;
A
#
# COMPACT_ATOMS: atom_id res chain seq x y z
N MET A 1 -101.32 -72.06 6.55
CA MET A 1 -101.85 -70.77 6.03
C MET A 1 -100.82 -70.15 5.12
N VAL A 2 -101.16 -70.06 3.81
CA VAL A 2 -100.75 -69.04 2.80
C VAL A 2 -99.23 -68.85 2.54
N ARG A 3 -98.66 -68.98 1.34
CA ARG A 3 -99.09 -69.35 -0.03
C ARG A 3 -97.81 -69.67 -0.83
N ALA A 4 -97.92 -70.62 -1.75
CA ALA A 4 -96.93 -70.94 -2.77
C ALA A 4 -97.08 -70.06 -4.04
N THR A 5 -96.26 -70.39 -5.05
CA THR A 5 -96.30 -70.03 -6.49
C THR A 5 -95.46 -68.78 -6.86
N LYS A 6 -94.71 -68.70 -7.97
CA LYS A 6 -94.59 -69.49 -9.21
C LYS A 6 -93.32 -69.03 -9.97
N SER A 7 -92.63 -69.96 -10.64
CA SER A 7 -91.61 -69.74 -11.70
C SER A 7 -92.24 -69.18 -13.01
N PRO A 8 -91.59 -68.99 -14.20
CA PRO A 8 -90.15 -68.88 -14.61
C PRO A 8 -89.86 -67.89 -15.82
N ARG A 9 -88.59 -67.87 -16.29
CA ARG A 9 -88.10 -67.89 -17.72
C ARG A 9 -87.92 -66.60 -18.58
N ALA A 10 -86.68 -66.39 -19.07
CA ALA A 10 -86.20 -66.15 -20.47
C ALA A 10 -84.86 -65.38 -20.46
N GLN A 11 -83.70 -65.97 -20.80
CA GLN A 11 -83.02 -66.04 -22.13
C GLN A 11 -82.83 -64.70 -22.86
N GLU A 12 -81.58 -64.24 -23.05
CA GLU A 12 -80.84 -64.24 -24.34
C GLU A 12 -79.53 -63.41 -24.29
N ASN A 13 -78.51 -63.93 -24.98
CA ASN A 13 -77.42 -63.31 -25.79
C ASN A 13 -76.59 -62.15 -25.18
N GLY A 14 -75.25 -62.14 -25.17
CA GLY A 14 -74.28 -62.74 -26.08
C GLY A 14 -73.68 -61.69 -27.03
N SER A 15 -72.62 -60.98 -26.61
CA SER A 15 -71.63 -60.41 -27.55
C SER A 15 -70.35 -59.98 -26.82
N LYS A 16 -69.28 -60.76 -27.01
CA LYS A 16 -67.89 -60.37 -26.73
C LYS A 16 -67.44 -59.41 -27.83
N SER A 17 -66.94 -58.22 -27.46
CA SER A 17 -66.14 -57.37 -28.34
C SER A 17 -64.82 -57.02 -27.64
N VAL A 18 -63.77 -57.72 -28.06
CA VAL A 18 -62.37 -57.41 -27.77
C VAL A 18 -62.03 -56.09 -28.48
N SER A 19 -61.59 -55.08 -27.75
CA SER A 19 -60.98 -53.87 -28.32
C SER A 19 -59.63 -53.60 -27.67
N LYS A 20 -58.66 -53.29 -28.55
CA LYS A 20 -57.22 -53.13 -28.33
C LYS A 20 -56.87 -52.06 -27.30
N PRO A 21 -55.73 -52.19 -26.58
CA PRO A 21 -55.19 -51.13 -25.74
C PRO A 21 -54.65 -49.97 -26.59
N SER A 22 -55.06 -48.75 -26.23
CA SER A 22 -54.57 -47.50 -26.79
C SER A 22 -53.15 -47.19 -26.30
N PRO A 23 -52.28 -46.58 -27.12
CA PRO A 23 -50.93 -46.19 -26.73
C PRO A 23 -50.94 -45.05 -25.70
N PRO A 24 -49.98 -45.01 -24.76
CA PRO A 24 -49.93 -43.97 -23.73
C PRO A 24 -49.59 -42.61 -24.32
N ALA A 25 -50.37 -41.62 -23.92
CA ALA A 25 -50.19 -40.20 -24.22
C ALA A 25 -48.81 -39.69 -23.80
N ALA A 26 -48.24 -38.81 -24.63
CA ALA A 26 -47.06 -38.03 -24.33
C ALA A 26 -47.22 -37.29 -22.98
N PRO A 27 -46.15 -37.16 -22.18
CA PRO A 27 -46.22 -36.47 -20.90
C PRO A 27 -46.58 -34.99 -21.11
N PRO A 28 -47.37 -34.37 -20.19
CA PRO A 28 -47.66 -32.96 -20.27
C PRO A 28 -46.36 -32.17 -20.16
N THR A 29 -46.16 -31.24 -21.09
CA THR A 29 -45.22 -30.13 -20.98
C THR A 29 -45.64 -29.25 -19.81
N THR A 30 -45.29 -29.68 -18.60
CA THR A 30 -45.25 -28.80 -17.45
C THR A 30 -44.08 -27.86 -17.70
N THR A 31 -44.39 -26.64 -18.13
CA THR A 31 -43.50 -25.48 -18.05
C THR A 31 -43.10 -25.34 -16.59
N ALA A 32 -42.04 -26.03 -16.20
CA ALA A 32 -41.39 -25.87 -14.92
C ALA A 32 -40.78 -24.48 -14.92
N ALA A 33 -41.49 -23.53 -14.29
CA ALA A 33 -40.92 -22.27 -13.85
C ALA A 33 -39.55 -22.58 -13.23
N ALA A 34 -38.49 -22.03 -13.82
CA ALA A 34 -37.10 -22.35 -13.49
C ALA A 34 -36.86 -22.03 -12.01
N ALA A 35 -37.04 -23.03 -11.15
CA ALA A 35 -36.83 -22.91 -9.72
C ALA A 35 -35.40 -22.42 -9.50
N ALA A 36 -35.26 -21.29 -8.83
CA ALA A 36 -33.98 -20.63 -8.68
C ALA A 36 -32.99 -21.55 -7.94
N VAL A 37 -32.06 -22.15 -8.69
CA VAL A 37 -31.14 -23.17 -8.17
C VAL A 37 -30.17 -22.54 -7.17
N PRO A 38 -30.09 -23.03 -5.92
CA PRO A 38 -29.13 -22.54 -4.93
C PRO A 38 -27.69 -22.82 -5.38
N LEU A 39 -26.72 -22.07 -4.86
CA LEU A 39 -25.31 -22.32 -5.16
C LEU A 39 -24.88 -23.73 -4.71
N SER A 40 -24.10 -24.38 -5.57
CA SER A 40 -23.50 -25.68 -5.29
C SER A 40 -22.67 -25.62 -4.00
N GLN A 41 -22.78 -26.66 -3.18
CA GLN A 41 -22.13 -26.75 -1.88
C GLN A 41 -21.00 -27.77 -1.93
N PHE A 42 -19.84 -27.40 -1.39
CA PHE A 42 -18.71 -28.26 -1.16
C PHE A 42 -18.24 -28.11 0.29
N GLY A 43 -18.59 -29.06 1.15
CA GLY A 43 -18.38 -28.95 2.59
C GLY A 43 -19.07 -27.72 3.19
N GLN A 44 -18.28 -26.83 3.80
CA GLN A 44 -18.76 -25.54 4.34
C GLN A 44 -18.77 -24.40 3.30
N PHE A 45 -18.26 -24.64 2.09
CA PHE A 45 -18.16 -23.63 1.05
C PHE A 45 -19.33 -23.69 0.08
N ARG A 46 -19.78 -22.53 -0.36
CA ARG A 46 -20.61 -22.34 -1.55
C ARG A 46 -19.72 -21.97 -2.72
N ILE A 47 -19.96 -22.60 -3.87
CA ILE A 47 -19.21 -22.36 -5.10
C ILE A 47 -19.89 -21.23 -5.86
N LEU A 48 -19.19 -20.12 -6.04
CA LEU A 48 -19.65 -18.93 -6.73
C LEU A 48 -18.93 -18.78 -8.08
N PRO A 49 -19.54 -19.22 -9.20
CA PRO A 49 -18.97 -19.03 -10.53
C PRO A 49 -19.04 -17.56 -10.96
N VAL A 50 -17.93 -17.05 -11.47
CA VAL A 50 -17.84 -15.68 -12.00
C VAL A 50 -17.13 -15.69 -13.35
N ASN A 51 -17.74 -15.04 -14.33
CA ASN A 51 -17.16 -14.81 -15.64
C ASN A 51 -16.06 -13.77 -15.53
N VAL A 52 -14.84 -14.15 -15.89
CA VAL A 52 -13.68 -13.26 -15.95
C VAL A 52 -13.47 -12.79 -17.39
N THR A 53 -12.52 -11.87 -17.59
CA THR A 53 -12.20 -11.36 -18.91
C THR A 53 -11.83 -12.52 -19.85
N PRO A 54 -12.40 -12.59 -21.06
CA PRO A 54 -12.07 -13.64 -22.01
C PRO A 54 -10.59 -13.66 -22.32
N ILE A 55 -10.07 -14.85 -22.59
CA ILE A 55 -8.69 -15.03 -23.03
C ILE A 55 -8.69 -14.93 -24.55
N THR A 56 -7.99 -13.95 -25.09
CA THR A 56 -7.69 -13.88 -26.53
C THR A 56 -6.48 -14.73 -26.80
N ALA A 57 -6.68 -15.88 -27.43
CA ALA A 57 -5.59 -16.72 -27.89
C ALA A 57 -5.06 -16.15 -29.22
N TYR A 58 -3.79 -15.76 -29.25
CA TYR A 58 -3.11 -15.44 -30.50
C TYR A 58 -2.42 -16.71 -30.97
N THR A 59 -2.96 -17.33 -32.03
CA THR A 59 -2.23 -18.40 -32.71
C THR A 59 -1.36 -17.74 -33.77
N THR A 60 -0.04 -17.73 -33.56
CA THR A 60 0.88 -17.51 -34.67
C THR A 60 0.89 -18.81 -35.48
N PRO A 61 0.39 -18.83 -36.73
CA PRO A 61 0.52 -20.03 -37.55
C PRO A 61 2.01 -20.35 -37.69
N LEU A 62 2.38 -21.61 -37.46
CA LEU A 62 3.73 -22.08 -37.75
C LEU A 62 4.02 -21.79 -39.23
N PRO A 63 5.21 -21.27 -39.58
CA PRO A 63 5.56 -21.07 -40.98
C PRO A 63 5.48 -22.42 -41.68
N SER A 64 4.54 -22.53 -42.62
CA SER A 64 4.41 -23.64 -43.53
C SER A 64 5.70 -23.73 -44.34
N PHE A 65 6.54 -24.73 -44.08
CA PHE A 65 7.64 -25.11 -44.96
C PHE A 65 7.09 -25.84 -46.20
N ALA A 66 6.17 -25.20 -46.92
CA ALA A 66 5.74 -25.65 -48.24
C ALA A 66 6.22 -24.63 -49.27
N ALA A 67 7.38 -24.94 -49.84
CA ALA A 67 7.84 -24.58 -51.17
C ALA A 67 7.62 -23.13 -51.65
N ALA A 68 8.65 -22.30 -51.55
CA ALA A 68 9.25 -21.66 -52.73
C ALA A 68 10.53 -20.93 -52.32
N HIS A 69 11.63 -21.25 -52.99
CA HIS A 69 12.75 -20.34 -53.12
C HIS A 69 12.21 -19.00 -53.69
N HIS A 70 12.81 -17.89 -53.27
CA HIS A 70 12.59 -16.51 -53.73
C HIS A 70 11.63 -15.64 -52.89
N SER A 71 12.22 -14.57 -52.32
CA SER A 71 11.57 -13.37 -51.72
C SER A 71 11.04 -13.51 -50.29
N ALA A 72 11.94 -13.40 -49.30
CA ALA A 72 11.55 -13.23 -47.90
C ALA A 72 11.07 -11.79 -47.65
N THR A 73 9.75 -11.57 -47.74
CA THR A 73 9.07 -10.46 -47.05
C THR A 73 7.80 -11.01 -46.42
N THR A 74 7.92 -11.71 -45.29
CA THR A 74 6.77 -12.32 -44.61
C THR A 74 6.24 -11.34 -43.56
N THR A 75 5.24 -10.54 -43.92
CA THR A 75 4.37 -9.85 -42.97
C THR A 75 3.57 -10.91 -42.22
N THR A 76 3.88 -11.11 -40.94
CA THR A 76 3.18 -12.04 -40.05
C THR A 76 1.82 -11.47 -39.66
N ASN A 77 0.81 -11.68 -40.50
CA ASN A 77 -0.58 -11.39 -40.13
C ASN A 77 -0.99 -12.30 -38.96
N THR A 78 -0.94 -11.74 -37.76
CA THR A 78 -1.42 -12.38 -36.53
C THR A 78 -2.94 -12.19 -36.48
N THR A 79 -3.70 -13.17 -36.95
CA THR A 79 -5.16 -13.13 -36.88
C THR A 79 -5.61 -13.42 -35.43
N PRO A 80 -6.36 -12.53 -34.75
CA PRO A 80 -6.89 -12.82 -33.43
C PRO A 80 -7.94 -13.94 -33.54
N THR A 81 -7.71 -15.06 -32.87
CA THR A 81 -8.72 -16.11 -32.72
C THR A 81 -9.82 -15.60 -31.78
N ARG A 82 -11.06 -16.05 -32.02
CA ARG A 82 -12.26 -15.72 -31.22
C ARG A 82 -11.97 -15.77 -29.70
N PRO A 83 -12.42 -14.78 -28.91
CA PRO A 83 -12.20 -14.77 -27.46
C PRO A 83 -12.84 -15.99 -26.78
N ILE A 84 -12.06 -16.68 -25.96
CA ILE A 84 -12.51 -17.86 -25.22
C ILE A 84 -13.09 -17.40 -23.87
N PRO A 85 -14.38 -17.66 -23.58
CA PRO A 85 -14.96 -17.32 -22.29
C PRO A 85 -14.31 -18.15 -21.20
N ALA A 86 -13.96 -17.51 -20.08
CA ALA A 86 -13.37 -18.16 -18.92
C ALA A 86 -14.25 -17.93 -17.68
N VAL A 87 -14.45 -19.00 -16.91
CA VAL A 87 -15.21 -18.98 -15.65
C VAL A 87 -14.23 -19.26 -14.51
N HIS A 88 -14.21 -18.37 -13.53
CA HIS A 88 -13.45 -18.51 -12.30
C HIS A 88 -14.38 -18.88 -11.14
N TYR A 89 -13.98 -19.84 -10.33
CA TYR A 89 -14.79 -20.33 -9.22
C TYR A 89 -14.26 -19.78 -7.89
N LEU A 90 -15.06 -18.93 -7.25
CA LEU A 90 -14.81 -18.46 -5.89
C LEU A 90 -15.46 -19.40 -4.88
N PHE A 91 -14.81 -19.63 -3.74
CA PHE A 91 -15.38 -20.43 -2.66
C PHE A 91 -15.72 -19.51 -1.50
N ILE A 92 -17.02 -19.38 -1.18
CA ILE A 92 -17.50 -18.47 -0.13
C ILE A 92 -18.06 -19.24 1.06
N ARG A 93 -17.84 -18.75 2.27
CA ARG A 93 -18.48 -19.25 3.50
C ARG A 93 -18.59 -18.13 4.54
N ALA A 94 -19.48 -18.28 5.51
CA ALA A 94 -19.49 -17.41 6.68
C ALA A 94 -18.13 -17.52 7.41
N HIS A 95 -17.57 -16.39 7.82
CA HIS A 95 -16.34 -16.38 8.58
C HIS A 95 -16.63 -16.69 10.04
N GLU A 96 -15.99 -17.75 10.53
CA GLU A 96 -16.06 -18.21 11.91
C GLU A 96 -14.66 -18.05 12.52
N PRO A 97 -14.37 -16.93 13.20
CA PRO A 97 -13.06 -16.71 13.79
C PRO A 97 -12.89 -17.60 15.03
N ARG A 98 -11.71 -18.19 15.18
CA ARG A 98 -11.38 -19.01 16.37
C ARG A 98 -11.27 -18.17 17.65
N LYS A 99 -10.94 -16.88 17.51
CA LYS A 99 -10.87 -15.89 18.58
C LYS A 99 -11.64 -14.64 18.14
N PRO A 100 -12.37 -13.95 19.03
CA PRO A 100 -13.10 -12.76 18.66
C PRO A 100 -12.12 -11.65 18.27
N ASP A 101 -12.05 -11.35 16.96
CA ASP A 101 -11.23 -10.27 16.43
C ASP A 101 -12.16 -9.08 16.10
N PRO A 102 -12.00 -7.90 16.74
CA PRO A 102 -12.88 -6.75 16.52
C PRO A 102 -12.79 -6.22 15.09
N SER A 103 -11.67 -6.46 14.41
CA SER A 103 -11.54 -6.12 13.01
C SER A 103 -12.45 -7.00 12.14
N LEU A 104 -12.56 -8.30 12.44
CA LEU A 104 -13.31 -9.28 11.64
C LEU A 104 -14.49 -9.81 12.46
N PRO A 105 -15.57 -9.02 12.63
CA PRO A 105 -16.70 -9.41 13.46
C PRO A 105 -17.39 -10.67 12.91
N ALA A 106 -17.59 -11.66 13.78
CA ALA A 106 -18.34 -12.87 13.44
C ALA A 106 -19.77 -12.52 12.99
N GLY A 107 -20.30 -13.25 12.00
CA GLY A 107 -21.65 -13.04 11.47
C GLY A 107 -21.82 -11.87 10.49
N ARG A 108 -20.90 -10.90 10.49
CA ARG A 108 -20.86 -9.79 9.51
C ARG A 108 -19.74 -9.93 8.48
N THR A 109 -18.95 -11.00 8.58
CA THR A 109 -17.80 -11.28 7.74
C THR A 109 -17.98 -12.54 6.89
N LEU A 110 -17.63 -12.43 5.61
CA LEU A 110 -17.64 -13.52 4.64
C LEU A 110 -16.21 -13.88 4.26
N PHE A 111 -15.86 -15.15 4.41
CA PHE A 111 -14.59 -15.70 3.96
C PHE A 111 -14.70 -16.14 2.50
N ILE A 112 -13.75 -15.71 1.68
CA ILE A 112 -13.67 -16.02 0.25
C ILE A 112 -12.29 -16.61 -0.04
N ALA A 113 -12.25 -17.80 -0.62
CA ALA A 113 -11.03 -18.44 -1.10
C ALA A 113 -10.96 -18.46 -2.64
N ASN A 114 -9.76 -18.70 -3.15
CA ASN A 114 -9.43 -18.67 -4.58
C ASN A 114 -9.69 -17.30 -5.21
N VAL A 115 -9.27 -16.23 -4.54
CA VAL A 115 -9.49 -14.86 -5.03
C VAL A 115 -8.57 -14.56 -6.23
N PRO A 116 -9.09 -14.02 -7.34
CA PRO A 116 -8.29 -13.61 -8.50
C PRO A 116 -7.20 -12.60 -8.15
N THR A 117 -6.12 -12.61 -8.92
CA THR A 117 -4.97 -11.73 -8.66
C THR A 117 -5.31 -10.25 -8.87
N ASP A 118 -6.25 -9.95 -9.76
CA ASP A 118 -6.72 -8.61 -10.08
C ASP A 118 -7.91 -8.14 -9.23
N ALA A 119 -8.26 -8.91 -8.19
CA ALA A 119 -9.34 -8.55 -7.27
C ALA A 119 -9.13 -7.13 -6.72
N THR A 120 -10.21 -6.42 -6.45
CA THR A 120 -10.20 -5.14 -5.74
C THR A 120 -11.40 -5.10 -4.81
N ALA A 121 -11.41 -4.18 -3.83
CA ALA A 121 -12.58 -3.99 -2.98
C ALA A 121 -13.84 -3.66 -3.81
N ALA A 122 -13.67 -2.92 -4.93
CA ALA A 122 -14.76 -2.57 -5.84
C ALA A 122 -15.38 -3.79 -6.54
N HIS A 123 -14.59 -4.83 -6.88
CA HIS A 123 -15.12 -6.06 -7.45
C HIS A 123 -16.07 -6.76 -6.48
N PHE A 124 -15.70 -6.86 -5.20
CA PHE A 124 -16.55 -7.48 -4.19
C PHE A 124 -17.78 -6.63 -3.87
N ALA A 125 -17.64 -5.31 -3.78
CA ALA A 125 -18.78 -4.40 -3.62
C ALA A 125 -19.82 -4.60 -4.75
N ARG A 126 -19.36 -4.72 -6.01
CA ARG A 126 -20.25 -4.99 -7.16
C ARG A 126 -20.87 -6.39 -7.13
N LEU A 127 -20.09 -7.39 -6.75
CA LEU A 127 -20.50 -8.80 -6.73
C LEU A 127 -21.57 -9.08 -5.67
N PHE A 128 -21.42 -8.46 -4.49
CA PHE A 128 -22.31 -8.62 -3.34
C PHE A 128 -23.30 -7.47 -3.13
N ARG A 129 -23.41 -6.53 -4.08
CA ARG A 129 -24.31 -5.36 -3.96
C ARG A 129 -25.76 -5.70 -3.59
N ARG A 130 -26.25 -6.86 -4.02
CA ARG A 130 -27.61 -7.35 -3.74
C ARG A 130 -27.75 -8.06 -2.39
N CYS A 131 -26.64 -8.40 -1.73
CA CYS A 131 -26.63 -9.07 -0.44
C CYS A 131 -26.49 -8.06 0.69
N GLY A 132 -25.71 -6.99 0.47
CA GLY A 132 -25.55 -5.88 1.40
C GLY A 132 -24.38 -4.98 1.00
N ALA A 133 -24.32 -3.80 1.63
CA ALA A 133 -23.22 -2.87 1.43
C ALA A 133 -21.92 -3.41 2.06
N VAL A 134 -20.82 -3.41 1.30
CA VAL A 134 -19.49 -3.78 1.81
C VAL A 134 -18.88 -2.59 2.54
N GLU A 135 -18.41 -2.82 3.77
CA GLU A 135 -17.70 -1.82 4.57
C GLU A 135 -16.22 -1.81 4.24
N ARG A 136 -15.58 -2.98 4.28
CA ARG A 136 -14.15 -3.14 4.00
C ARG A 136 -13.84 -4.56 3.55
N VAL A 137 -12.73 -4.71 2.82
CA VAL A 137 -12.20 -6.02 2.41
C VAL A 137 -10.81 -6.18 3.01
N ALA A 138 -10.64 -7.20 3.85
CA ALA A 138 -9.36 -7.56 4.44
C ALA A 138 -8.76 -8.75 3.68
N TRP A 139 -7.54 -8.60 3.19
CA TRP A 139 -6.88 -9.59 2.35
C TRP A 139 -6.05 -10.53 3.22
N GLY A 140 -6.20 -11.83 2.99
CA GLY A 140 -5.47 -12.87 3.70
C GLY A 140 -4.30 -13.39 2.88
N GLY A 141 -3.11 -13.42 3.48
CA GLY A 141 -1.85 -13.76 2.79
C GLY A 141 -0.59 -13.09 3.31
N ASN A 142 -0.66 -12.21 4.30
CA ASN A 142 0.55 -11.60 4.89
C ASN A 142 0.81 -12.13 6.30
N GLY A 143 1.54 -13.23 6.39
CA GLY A 143 2.40 -13.47 7.54
C GLY A 143 3.53 -12.45 7.56
N ASN A 144 3.66 -11.74 8.68
CA ASN A 144 4.81 -10.92 9.08
C ASN A 144 5.18 -9.72 8.19
N GLY A 145 4.65 -8.55 8.56
CA GLY A 145 5.10 -7.27 8.04
C GLY A 145 4.40 -6.12 8.76
N ASN A 146 5.01 -5.69 9.87
CA ASN A 146 4.75 -4.39 10.48
C ASN A 146 4.96 -3.33 9.39
N GLY A 147 3.88 -2.74 8.85
CA GLY A 147 3.97 -1.99 7.61
C GLY A 147 2.72 -1.16 7.37
N ASN A 148 2.83 0.10 7.78
CA ASN A 148 1.93 1.21 7.49
C ASN A 148 2.12 1.62 6.01
N GLY A 149 1.55 0.84 5.08
CA GLY A 149 1.65 1.11 3.64
C GLY A 149 0.42 0.59 2.91
N SER A 150 -0.01 1.31 1.87
CA SER A 150 -1.10 0.93 0.95
C SER A 150 -0.91 -0.49 0.42
N LYS A 151 -1.57 -1.47 1.04
CA LYS A 151 -1.46 -2.90 0.73
C LYS A 151 -2.32 -3.33 -0.48
N ASP A 152 -2.96 -2.40 -1.19
CA ASP A 152 -3.91 -2.73 -2.28
C ASP A 152 -3.29 -2.63 -3.70
N ASP A 153 -2.02 -2.21 -3.80
CA ASP A 153 -1.35 -1.92 -5.08
C ASP A 153 -0.39 -3.02 -5.57
N GLY A 154 -0.08 -4.02 -4.75
CA GLY A 154 0.77 -5.16 -5.11
C GLY A 154 0.03 -6.25 -5.92
N VAL A 155 0.75 -6.95 -6.81
CA VAL A 155 0.23 -8.15 -7.49
C VAL A 155 -0.06 -9.22 -6.43
N ARG A 156 -1.31 -9.68 -6.36
CA ARG A 156 -1.71 -10.72 -5.40
C ARG A 156 -1.17 -12.09 -5.80
N GLN A 157 -0.84 -12.90 -4.81
CA GLN A 157 -0.56 -14.32 -5.02
C GLN A 157 -1.82 -15.05 -5.50
N THR A 158 -1.64 -15.98 -6.43
CA THR A 158 -2.72 -16.85 -6.92
C THR A 158 -3.23 -17.74 -5.79
N GLY A 159 -4.55 -17.95 -5.71
CA GLY A 159 -5.15 -18.77 -4.66
C GLY A 159 -5.25 -18.10 -3.29
N GLY A 160 -5.02 -16.78 -3.19
CA GLY A 160 -5.22 -16.01 -1.97
C GLY A 160 -6.66 -16.05 -1.45
N HIS A 161 -6.85 -15.58 -0.21
CA HIS A 161 -8.16 -15.48 0.43
C HIS A 161 -8.47 -14.04 0.83
N ALA A 162 -9.75 -13.73 0.98
CA ALA A 162 -10.22 -12.41 1.41
C ALA A 162 -11.36 -12.56 2.42
N HIS A 163 -11.43 -11.61 3.34
CA HIS A 163 -12.51 -11.43 4.29
C HIS A 163 -13.27 -10.16 3.92
N VAL A 164 -14.52 -10.32 3.48
CA VAL A 164 -15.39 -9.20 3.15
C VAL A 164 -16.24 -8.89 4.37
N VAL A 165 -16.09 -7.69 4.93
CA VAL A 165 -16.89 -7.21 6.05
C VAL A 165 -18.04 -6.39 5.47
N PHE A 166 -19.27 -6.82 5.73
CA PHE A 166 -20.48 -6.10 5.33
C PHE A 166 -20.81 -4.99 6.32
N LYS A 167 -21.75 -4.10 5.99
CA LYS A 167 -22.33 -3.15 6.95
C LYS A 167 -23.43 -3.77 7.81
N GLN A 168 -24.12 -4.77 7.27
CA GLN A 168 -25.26 -5.44 7.89
C GLN A 168 -24.88 -6.90 8.21
N HIS A 169 -25.49 -7.47 9.26
CA HIS A 169 -25.27 -8.86 9.66
C HIS A 169 -25.95 -9.84 8.68
N ASP A 170 -27.17 -9.51 8.25
CA ASP A 170 -27.99 -10.33 7.34
C ASP A 170 -27.32 -10.52 5.97
N ALA A 171 -26.38 -9.64 5.61
CA ALA A 171 -25.68 -9.70 4.33
C ALA A 171 -24.87 -10.98 4.15
N VAL A 172 -24.36 -11.59 5.22
CA VAL A 172 -23.61 -12.85 5.14
C VAL A 172 -24.54 -14.02 4.81
N GLU A 173 -25.70 -14.09 5.46
CA GLU A 173 -26.71 -15.10 5.17
C GLU A 173 -27.25 -14.96 3.75
N ASN A 174 -27.53 -13.73 3.33
CA ASN A 174 -27.93 -13.40 1.96
C ASN A 174 -26.84 -13.78 0.95
N ALA A 175 -25.56 -13.64 1.31
CA ALA A 175 -24.45 -14.00 0.44
C ALA A 175 -24.29 -15.52 0.29
N VAL A 176 -24.45 -16.28 1.38
CA VAL A 176 -24.38 -17.75 1.35
C VAL A 176 -25.62 -18.36 0.69
N GLY A 177 -26.79 -17.74 0.88
CA GLY A 177 -28.09 -18.14 0.29
C GLY A 177 -28.32 -17.64 -1.14
N MET A 178 -27.29 -17.10 -1.80
CA MET A 178 -27.42 -16.61 -3.17
C MET A 178 -27.86 -17.70 -4.15
N LYS A 179 -28.58 -17.27 -5.18
CA LYS A 179 -28.96 -18.09 -6.34
C LYS A 179 -27.82 -18.15 -7.35
N SER A 180 -27.68 -19.28 -8.03
CA SER A 180 -26.74 -19.45 -9.14
C SER A 180 -27.16 -18.55 -10.31
N ARG A 181 -26.25 -17.68 -10.76
CA ARG A 181 -26.46 -16.74 -11.87
C ARG A 181 -25.12 -16.48 -12.57
N ALA A 182 -25.17 -16.12 -13.84
CA ALA A 182 -24.01 -15.59 -14.55
C ALA A 182 -23.60 -14.25 -13.92
N ARG A 183 -22.48 -14.25 -13.19
CA ARG A 183 -21.90 -13.05 -12.57
C ARG A 183 -20.68 -12.64 -13.35
N VAL A 184 -20.44 -11.35 -13.41
CA VAL A 184 -19.34 -10.80 -14.18
C VAL A 184 -18.35 -10.12 -13.24
N TRP A 185 -17.08 -10.44 -13.39
CA TRP A 185 -15.99 -9.92 -12.57
C TRP A 185 -15.60 -8.46 -12.92
N SER A 186 -15.50 -8.14 -14.21
CA SER A 186 -15.10 -6.81 -14.73
C SER A 186 -16.04 -6.32 -15.83
N ALA A 187 -16.10 -5.02 -16.19
CA ALA A 187 -16.91 -4.62 -17.37
C ALA A 187 -16.37 -5.18 -18.66
N ALA A 188 -15.06 -5.37 -18.80
CA ALA A 188 -14.53 -6.01 -19.99
C ALA A 188 -15.13 -7.42 -20.14
N ALA A 189 -15.29 -8.14 -19.03
CA ALA A 189 -16.04 -9.39 -19.01
C ALA A 189 -17.56 -9.20 -19.22
N ALA A 190 -18.12 -8.02 -18.88
CA ALA A 190 -19.55 -7.73 -19.05
C ALA A 190 -19.89 -7.46 -20.51
N ALA A 191 -19.04 -6.69 -21.20
CA ALA A 191 -19.14 -6.42 -22.62
C ALA A 191 -19.02 -7.72 -23.42
N ALA A 192 -18.04 -8.58 -23.08
CA ALA A 192 -17.88 -9.87 -23.72
C ALA A 192 -19.02 -10.87 -23.42
N ALA A 193 -19.65 -10.77 -22.25
CA ALA A 193 -20.82 -11.58 -21.90
C ALA A 193 -22.11 -11.08 -22.58
N ALA A 194 -22.24 -9.77 -22.80
CA ALA A 194 -23.38 -9.16 -23.47
C ALA A 194 -23.51 -9.63 -24.94
N GLU A 195 -22.40 -9.86 -25.64
CA GLU A 195 -22.43 -10.40 -27.01
C GLU A 195 -22.99 -11.83 -27.13
N LYS A 196 -23.09 -12.58 -26.03
CA LYS A 196 -23.68 -13.94 -26.02
C LYS A 196 -25.12 -14.00 -25.49
N SER A 197 -25.66 -12.91 -24.95
CA SER A 197 -26.97 -12.87 -24.29
C SER A 197 -28.01 -12.17 -25.16
N SER A 198 -28.37 -12.76 -26.30
CA SER A 198 -29.50 -12.33 -27.13
C SER A 198 -30.81 -13.09 -26.85
N VAL A 199 -30.89 -13.88 -25.77
CA VAL A 199 -32.10 -14.64 -25.43
C VAL A 199 -32.38 -14.57 -23.92
N VAL A 200 -33.65 -14.26 -23.60
CA VAL A 200 -34.30 -13.98 -22.31
C VAL A 200 -34.19 -12.53 -21.83
N LYS A 201 -35.14 -11.74 -22.34
CA LYS A 201 -35.64 -10.49 -21.76
C LYS A 201 -36.79 -10.89 -20.84
N GLU A 202 -36.52 -11.00 -19.54
CA GLU A 202 -37.57 -11.16 -18.52
C GLU A 202 -37.31 -10.14 -17.40
N ASP A 203 -38.32 -9.28 -17.24
CA ASP A 203 -38.69 -8.41 -16.12
C ASP A 203 -37.67 -7.34 -15.70
N ASN A 204 -37.77 -6.22 -16.41
CA ASN A 204 -37.48 -4.89 -15.87
C ASN A 204 -38.55 -4.57 -14.82
N ASP A 205 -38.19 -4.64 -13.54
CA ASP A 205 -38.80 -3.78 -12.54
C ASP A 205 -38.01 -2.47 -12.55
N ASP A 206 -38.71 -1.41 -12.93
CA ASP A 206 -38.30 -0.02 -12.92
C ASP A 206 -37.79 0.41 -11.54
N ASP A 207 -36.56 0.93 -11.52
CA ASP A 207 -36.15 2.01 -10.62
C ASP A 207 -35.09 2.82 -11.38
N ASP A 208 -35.60 3.58 -12.34
CA ASP A 208 -34.91 4.71 -12.97
C ASP A 208 -34.91 5.87 -11.99
N ASP A 209 -33.88 5.97 -11.15
CA ASP A 209 -33.44 7.27 -10.61
C ASP A 209 -32.34 7.80 -11.54
N VAL A 210 -32.80 8.45 -12.61
CA VAL A 210 -32.00 9.35 -13.46
C VAL A 210 -31.96 10.71 -12.76
N ASP A 211 -30.98 10.92 -11.89
CA ASP A 211 -30.52 12.27 -11.57
C ASP A 211 -29.53 12.71 -12.65
N ASP A 212 -30.08 13.30 -13.72
CA ASP A 212 -29.38 14.12 -14.71
C ASP A 212 -28.99 15.46 -14.07
N ASP A 213 -27.80 15.54 -13.48
CA ASP A 213 -27.09 16.80 -13.24
C ASP A 213 -25.86 16.83 -14.16
N GLY A 214 -25.90 17.75 -15.12
CA GLY A 214 -24.94 17.97 -16.20
C GLY A 214 -23.54 18.36 -15.74
N SER A 215 -22.83 17.43 -15.09
CA SER A 215 -21.41 17.52 -14.81
C SER A 215 -20.70 16.36 -15.49
N ALA A 216 -19.97 16.65 -16.58
CA ALA A 216 -19.09 15.73 -17.29
C ALA A 216 -17.96 15.20 -16.38
N LYS A 217 -18.28 14.31 -15.46
CA LYS A 217 -17.33 13.42 -14.81
C LYS A 217 -17.29 12.17 -15.65
N SER A 218 -16.32 12.08 -16.56
CA SER A 218 -15.97 10.80 -17.18
C SER A 218 -15.81 9.79 -16.04
N SER A 219 -16.71 8.83 -15.93
CA SER A 219 -16.57 7.73 -14.98
C SER A 219 -15.41 6.88 -15.47
N THR A 220 -14.19 7.31 -15.14
CA THR A 220 -12.95 6.63 -15.49
C THR A 220 -12.99 5.29 -14.77
N ARG A 221 -13.50 4.29 -15.48
CA ARG A 221 -13.67 2.95 -14.94
C ARG A 221 -12.32 2.48 -14.41
N PRO A 222 -12.26 1.94 -13.17
CA PRO A 222 -11.00 1.48 -12.62
C PRO A 222 -10.39 0.44 -13.55
N LEU A 223 -9.13 0.65 -13.92
CA LEU A 223 -8.34 -0.28 -14.71
C LEU A 223 -8.28 -1.62 -13.97
N SER A 224 -8.53 -2.72 -14.68
CA SER A 224 -8.51 -4.08 -14.13
C SER A 224 -7.58 -4.99 -14.94
N GLY A 225 -7.12 -6.09 -14.34
CA GLY A 225 -6.24 -7.06 -15.01
C GLY A 225 -4.91 -6.47 -15.46
N LEU A 226 -4.44 -6.88 -16.64
CA LEU A 226 -3.13 -6.48 -17.19
C LEU A 226 -2.98 -4.96 -17.34
N ALA A 227 -4.03 -4.26 -17.78
CA ALA A 227 -4.01 -2.81 -17.97
C ALA A 227 -3.72 -2.06 -16.66
N LYS A 228 -4.26 -2.54 -15.53
CA LYS A 228 -3.95 -2.00 -14.19
C LYS A 228 -2.47 -2.14 -13.88
N TYR A 229 -1.92 -3.34 -14.08
CA TYR A 229 -0.53 -3.63 -13.73
C TYR A 229 0.46 -2.91 -14.63
N LEU A 230 0.15 -2.74 -15.92
CA LEU A 230 0.95 -1.92 -16.82
C LEU A 230 0.94 -0.45 -16.38
N ALA A 231 -0.23 0.12 -16.07
CA ALA A 231 -0.32 1.48 -15.57
C ALA A 231 0.49 1.66 -14.28
N ALA A 232 0.37 0.73 -13.32
CA ALA A 232 1.16 0.74 -12.09
C ALA A 232 2.67 0.61 -12.36
N HIS A 233 3.06 -0.25 -13.32
CA HIS A 233 4.46 -0.45 -13.71
C HIS A 233 5.10 0.82 -14.30
N TYR A 234 4.34 1.55 -15.13
CA TYR A 234 4.78 2.83 -15.68
C TYR A 234 4.74 3.95 -14.64
N ALA A 235 3.73 3.98 -13.76
CA ALA A 235 3.64 4.94 -12.66
C ALA A 235 4.80 4.80 -11.65
N ALA A 236 5.24 3.57 -11.38
CA ALA A 236 6.39 3.30 -10.52
C ALA A 236 7.73 3.78 -11.11
N ARG A 237 7.77 4.13 -12.40
CA ARG A 237 8.96 4.60 -13.11
C ARG A 237 8.65 5.91 -13.84
N PRO A 238 8.52 7.02 -13.10
CA PRO A 238 8.33 8.32 -13.71
C PRO A 238 9.51 8.67 -14.62
N THR A 239 9.26 9.51 -15.61
CA THR A 239 10.34 9.99 -16.48
C THR A 239 11.28 10.89 -15.70
N LEU A 240 12.55 10.93 -16.09
CA LEU A 240 13.55 11.75 -15.41
C LEU A 240 13.14 13.23 -15.35
N ALA A 241 12.50 13.74 -16.41
CA ALA A 241 12.00 15.12 -16.46
C ALA A 241 10.93 15.39 -15.39
N THR A 242 9.95 14.48 -15.24
CA THR A 242 8.89 14.61 -14.23
C THR A 242 9.45 14.53 -12.81
N LEU A 243 10.36 13.58 -12.56
CA LEU A 243 11.00 13.42 -11.26
C LEU A 243 11.83 14.65 -10.90
N ALA A 244 12.63 15.18 -11.85
CA ALA A 244 13.45 16.36 -11.62
C ALA A 244 12.60 17.60 -11.29
N ALA A 245 11.47 17.78 -11.98
CA ALA A 245 10.54 18.88 -11.70
C ALA A 245 9.94 18.78 -10.28
N GLU A 246 9.52 17.58 -9.88
CA GLU A 246 8.97 17.33 -8.55
C GLU A 246 10.02 17.52 -7.44
N THR A 247 11.24 17.00 -7.62
CA THR A 247 12.33 17.19 -6.67
C THR A 247 12.73 18.66 -6.55
N ASN A 248 12.80 19.38 -7.67
CA ASN A 248 13.15 20.79 -7.65
C ASN A 248 12.06 21.63 -6.97
N ALA A 249 10.77 21.32 -7.21
CA ALA A 249 9.66 22.01 -6.56
C ALA A 249 9.65 21.78 -5.04
N THR A 250 9.88 20.53 -4.60
CA THR A 250 9.94 20.19 -3.18
C THR A 250 11.15 20.82 -2.47
N LEU A 251 12.32 20.83 -3.11
CA LEU A 251 13.51 21.52 -2.60
C LEU A 251 13.29 23.03 -2.52
N ALA A 252 12.71 23.66 -3.56
CA ALA A 252 12.41 25.08 -3.55
C ALA A 252 11.42 25.44 -2.42
N ALA A 253 10.34 24.67 -2.26
CA ALA A 253 9.38 24.89 -1.17
C ALA A 253 10.02 24.74 0.22
N PHE A 254 10.92 23.76 0.37
CA PHE A 254 11.68 23.57 1.60
C PHE A 254 12.64 24.74 1.88
N GLU A 255 13.38 25.19 0.87
CA GLU A 255 14.30 26.33 0.97
C GLU A 255 13.56 27.64 1.26
N ASP A 256 12.38 27.84 0.65
CA ASP A 256 11.54 29.00 0.91
C ASP A 256 10.98 28.98 2.34
N ALA A 257 10.56 27.80 2.82
CA ALA A 257 10.13 27.62 4.21
C ALA A 257 11.28 27.87 5.20
N GLU A 258 12.48 27.34 4.92
CA GLU A 258 13.69 27.63 5.72
C GLU A 258 14.03 29.13 5.71
N ARG A 259 13.94 29.78 4.55
CA ARG A 259 14.20 31.23 4.41
C ARG A 259 13.19 32.05 5.19
N ALA A 260 11.91 31.70 5.11
CA ALA A 260 10.84 32.35 5.86
C ALA A 260 11.00 32.15 7.38
N ALA A 261 11.32 30.93 7.82
CA ALA A 261 11.59 30.65 9.23
C ALA A 261 12.81 31.42 9.75
N ARG A 262 13.89 31.47 8.96
CA ARG A 262 15.09 32.27 9.29
C ARG A 262 14.78 33.76 9.35
N ALA A 263 14.01 34.29 8.40
CA ALA A 263 13.58 35.69 8.39
C ALA A 263 12.68 36.02 9.59
N ALA A 264 11.79 35.12 9.99
CA ALA A 264 10.94 35.27 11.18
C ALA A 264 11.75 35.28 12.48
N VAL A 265 12.76 34.40 12.59
CA VAL A 265 13.69 34.43 13.73
C VAL A 265 14.50 35.72 13.73
N GLU A 266 14.97 36.19 12.57
CA GLU A 266 15.75 37.41 12.47
C GLU A 266 14.94 38.67 12.80
N SER A 267 13.69 38.77 12.34
CA SER A 267 12.79 39.87 12.72
C SER A 267 12.45 39.83 14.21
N ALA A 268 12.24 38.64 14.78
CA ALA A 268 11.99 38.47 16.21
C ALA A 268 13.20 38.86 17.10
N ARG A 269 14.44 38.87 16.58
CA ARG A 269 15.63 39.26 17.37
C ARG A 269 15.63 40.71 17.84
N ASN A 270 14.97 41.60 17.11
CA ASN A 270 15.01 43.04 17.39
C ASN A 270 13.70 43.58 18.00
N VAL A 271 12.73 42.71 18.24
CA VAL A 271 11.45 43.08 18.85
C VAL A 271 11.53 42.77 20.35
N PRO A 272 11.33 43.76 21.24
CA PRO A 272 11.18 43.50 22.67
C PRO A 272 9.94 42.65 22.94
N ASP A 273 10.07 41.69 23.84
CA ASP A 273 8.94 40.87 24.30
C ASP A 273 7.93 41.73 25.11
N ALA A 274 6.80 41.15 25.50
CA ALA A 274 5.75 41.84 26.28
C ALA A 274 6.26 42.48 27.59
N ASP A 275 7.34 41.94 28.16
CA ASP A 275 8.01 42.42 29.36
C ASP A 275 9.17 43.41 29.07
N GLY A 276 9.35 43.81 27.80
CA GLY A 276 10.37 44.80 27.38
C GLY A 276 11.80 44.26 27.27
N PHE A 277 12.00 42.94 27.36
CA PHE A 277 13.31 42.32 27.20
C PHE A 277 13.56 41.92 25.74
N VAL A 278 14.76 42.19 25.23
CA VAL A 278 15.20 41.76 23.91
C VAL A 278 15.99 40.46 24.06
N THR A 279 15.54 39.40 23.40
CA THR A 279 16.22 38.10 23.45
C THR A 279 17.58 38.19 22.75
N VAL A 280 18.67 38.08 23.53
CA VAL A 280 20.05 38.11 23.01
C VAL A 280 20.37 36.80 22.28
N VAL A 281 20.03 36.74 21.00
CA VAL A 281 20.50 35.67 20.11
C VAL A 281 21.89 36.02 19.60
N ARG A 282 22.86 35.11 19.76
CA ARG A 282 24.24 35.35 19.29
C ARG A 282 24.23 35.52 17.76
N GLY A 283 24.73 36.66 17.27
CA GLY A 283 24.80 36.97 15.85
C GLY A 283 25.58 35.91 15.04
N ARG A 284 25.17 35.71 13.78
CA ARG A 284 25.89 34.87 12.80
C ARG A 284 27.32 35.39 12.66
N GLY A 285 28.32 34.59 13.00
CA GLY A 285 29.72 35.02 12.79
C GLY A 285 30.80 34.21 13.50
N ARG A 286 30.51 33.42 14.55
CA ARG A 286 31.50 32.46 15.05
C ARG A 286 31.46 31.20 14.19
N LYS A 287 32.31 31.19 13.17
CA LYS A 287 32.68 30.00 12.39
C LYS A 287 33.10 28.90 13.39
N GLY A 288 32.27 27.86 13.57
CA GLY A 288 32.61 26.69 14.38
C GLY A 288 31.64 26.25 15.48
N MET A 289 30.41 26.76 15.56
CA MET A 289 29.43 26.24 16.51
C MET A 289 28.13 25.83 15.83
N ASN A 290 27.70 24.59 16.08
CA ASN A 290 26.46 24.00 15.61
C ASN A 290 25.27 24.77 16.18
N CYS A 291 24.38 25.26 15.32
CA CYS A 291 23.16 25.97 15.73
C CYS A 291 22.03 25.03 16.16
N ASP A 292 22.16 23.73 15.93
CA ASP A 292 21.05 22.77 16.07
C ASP A 292 21.13 21.88 17.32
N GLY A 293 22.03 22.18 18.27
CA GLY A 293 22.10 21.49 19.56
C GLY A 293 22.46 19.99 19.52
N GLN A 294 22.62 19.39 18.34
CA GLN A 294 23.02 17.99 18.15
C GLN A 294 24.18 17.91 17.16
N GLY A 295 25.38 18.08 17.69
CA GLY A 295 26.61 17.87 16.94
C GLY A 295 27.79 18.34 17.76
N ALA A 296 28.81 17.51 17.90
CA ALA A 296 30.11 17.96 18.35
C ALA A 296 30.78 18.71 17.19
N SER A 297 31.07 20.01 17.33
CA SER A 297 31.91 20.70 16.36
C SER A 297 33.35 20.24 16.58
N VAL A 298 33.77 19.22 15.84
CA VAL A 298 35.18 18.89 15.70
C VAL A 298 35.79 19.92 14.76
N THR A 299 36.00 21.14 15.26
CA THR A 299 37.03 21.99 14.65
C THR A 299 38.36 21.38 15.05
N ALA A 300 38.94 20.59 14.15
CA ALA A 300 40.34 20.19 14.24
C ALA A 300 41.17 21.48 14.26
N ALA A 301 41.48 21.96 15.46
CA ALA A 301 42.50 22.99 15.65
C ALA A 301 43.77 22.45 15.00
N ARG A 302 44.40 23.25 14.12
CA ARG A 302 45.68 22.86 13.53
C ARG A 302 46.65 22.55 14.68
N ALA A 303 47.34 21.42 14.57
CA ALA A 303 48.25 20.93 15.62
C ALA A 303 49.32 21.98 16.02
N GLU A 304 49.66 22.90 15.12
CA GLU A 304 50.61 24.00 15.37
C GLU A 304 50.09 25.08 16.34
N ASP A 305 48.77 25.25 16.47
CA ASP A 305 48.20 26.25 17.37
C ASP A 305 48.07 25.70 18.80
N LEU A 306 47.90 24.37 18.93
CA LEU A 306 47.85 23.68 20.21
C LEU A 306 49.20 23.67 20.94
N THR A 307 50.33 23.64 20.21
CA THR A 307 51.67 23.64 20.82
C THR A 307 52.11 25.02 21.32
N LYS A 308 51.49 26.11 20.82
CA LYS A 308 51.84 27.49 21.19
C LYS A 308 50.98 28.07 22.33
N LEU A 309 49.90 27.39 22.70
CA LEU A 309 49.03 27.81 23.80
C LEU A 309 49.65 27.44 25.15
N LYS A 310 50.42 28.38 25.73
CA LYS A 310 50.85 28.26 27.12
C LYS A 310 49.60 28.17 28.02
N PRO A 311 49.53 27.22 28.99
CA PRO A 311 48.41 27.15 29.90
C PRO A 311 48.29 28.49 30.62
N LYS A 312 47.12 29.12 30.55
CA LYS A 312 46.84 30.34 31.30
C LYS A 312 46.98 30.00 32.78
N LYS A 313 47.98 30.58 33.45
CA LYS A 313 48.19 30.39 34.88
C LYS A 313 46.97 30.96 35.60
N LYS A 314 46.20 30.09 36.23
CA LYS A 314 44.98 30.45 36.99
C LYS A 314 45.31 31.06 38.36
N GLU A 315 46.58 31.12 38.71
CA GLU A 315 47.05 31.67 39.97
C GLU A 315 47.36 33.16 39.79
N LEU A 316 46.72 33.98 40.62
CA LEU A 316 46.99 35.40 40.69
C LEU A 316 48.37 35.59 41.35
N VAL A 317 49.31 36.17 40.60
CA VAL A 317 50.67 36.45 41.09
C VAL A 317 50.59 37.56 42.13
N ASP A 318 51.30 37.39 43.26
CA ASP A 318 51.42 38.34 44.38
C ASP A 318 50.17 38.56 45.25
N PHE A 319 49.19 37.64 45.22
CA PHE A 319 48.00 37.76 46.08
C PHE A 319 48.30 37.48 47.56
N TYR A 320 49.23 36.56 47.86
CA TYR A 320 49.49 36.15 49.24
C TYR A 320 50.80 36.71 49.81
N ARG A 321 50.78 37.09 51.09
CA ARG A 321 51.95 37.64 51.82
C ARG A 321 53.18 36.72 51.79
N PHE A 322 53.00 35.40 51.70
CA PHE A 322 54.10 34.45 51.59
C PHE A 322 54.79 34.52 50.22
N GLN A 323 54.05 34.80 49.13
CA GLN A 323 54.61 34.98 47.78
C GLN A 323 55.54 36.19 47.76
N LEU A 324 55.15 37.30 48.40
CA LEU A 324 56.02 38.49 48.53
C LEU A 324 57.29 38.19 49.34
N ARG A 325 57.18 37.41 50.43
CA ARG A 325 58.34 37.06 51.27
C ARG A 325 59.32 36.15 50.51
N GLU A 326 58.80 35.20 49.76
CA GLU A 326 59.57 34.29 48.92
C GLU A 326 60.24 35.02 47.75
N ASN A 327 59.51 35.91 47.07
CA ASN A 327 60.06 36.74 46.01
C ASN A 327 61.22 37.62 46.53
N LYS A 328 61.08 38.26 47.69
CA LYS A 328 62.16 39.03 48.32
C LYS A 328 63.37 38.18 48.69
N ARG A 329 63.15 36.97 49.23
CA ARG A 329 64.23 36.01 49.53
C ARG A 329 64.98 35.60 48.26
N ASN A 330 64.26 35.28 47.19
CA ASN A 330 64.87 34.88 45.91
C ASN A 330 65.65 36.03 45.29
N GLN A 331 65.11 37.25 45.32
CA GLN A 331 65.83 38.46 44.87
C GLN A 331 67.14 38.68 45.64
N LEU A 332 67.13 38.50 46.97
CA LEU A 332 68.35 38.61 47.78
C LEU A 332 69.37 37.51 47.45
N ALA A 333 68.92 36.28 47.19
CA ALA A 333 69.79 35.18 46.79
C ALA A 333 70.44 35.45 45.41
N ASP A 334 69.65 35.94 44.44
CA ASP A 334 70.15 36.29 43.11
C ASP A 334 71.17 37.43 43.15
N LEU A 335 70.95 38.44 44.01
CA LEU A 335 71.91 39.53 44.20
C LEU A 335 73.23 39.05 44.81
N ARG A 336 73.17 38.13 45.79
CA ARG A 336 74.38 37.50 46.37
C ARG A 336 75.15 36.72 45.31
N ARG A 337 74.45 35.91 44.51
CA ARG A 337 75.06 35.15 43.41
C ARG A 337 75.76 36.06 42.41
N LYS A 338 75.06 37.11 41.94
CA LYS A 338 75.65 38.11 41.02
C LYS A 338 76.88 38.80 41.62
N PHE A 339 76.84 39.11 42.92
CA PHE A 339 77.97 39.74 43.60
C PHE A 339 79.19 38.81 43.69
N GLU A 340 78.99 37.52 43.94
CA GLU A 340 80.05 36.52 43.92
C GLU A 340 80.65 36.36 42.52
N ASP A 341 79.80 36.28 41.49
CA ASP A 341 80.22 36.21 40.09
C ASP A 341 81.04 37.47 39.69
N ASP A 342 80.59 38.66 40.07
CA ASP A 342 81.30 39.92 39.81
C ASP A 342 82.61 40.01 40.60
N LYS A 343 82.64 39.53 41.85
CA LYS A 343 83.88 39.45 42.65
C LYS A 343 84.90 38.53 42.00
N GLN A 344 84.46 37.38 41.48
CA GLN A 344 85.31 36.46 40.72
C GLN A 344 85.82 37.12 39.42
N LYS A 345 84.94 37.82 38.71
CA LYS A 345 85.29 38.54 37.47
C LYS A 345 86.33 39.64 37.72
N ILE A 346 86.18 40.42 38.79
CA ILE A 346 87.15 41.46 39.18
C ILE A 346 88.47 40.83 39.63
N ALA A 347 88.44 39.71 40.36
CA ALA A 347 89.65 38.97 40.74
C ALA A 347 90.42 38.48 39.50
N ALA A 348 89.72 37.91 38.51
CA ALA A 348 90.31 37.52 37.24
C ALA A 348 90.91 38.71 36.47
N LEU A 349 90.19 39.84 36.41
CA LEU A 349 90.69 41.07 35.77
C LEU A 349 91.92 41.65 36.49
N ARG A 350 91.96 41.60 37.83
CA ARG A 350 93.12 42.05 38.61
C ARG A 350 94.33 41.13 38.45
N ALA A 351 94.12 39.81 38.42
CA ALA A 351 95.19 38.84 38.19
C ALA A 351 95.81 38.97 36.79
N ASN A 352 94.98 39.25 35.78
CA ASN A 352 95.43 39.45 34.40
C ASN A 352 96.05 40.84 34.17
N ARG A 353 95.86 41.80 35.08
CA ARG A 353 96.45 43.14 34.97
C ARG A 353 97.90 43.11 35.47
N ARG A 354 98.84 42.88 34.56
CA ARG A 354 100.28 43.10 34.80
C ARG A 354 100.54 44.62 34.94
N PHE A 355 101.08 45.01 36.09
CA PHE A 355 101.48 46.38 36.38
C PHE A 355 102.83 46.67 35.70
N ASN A 356 102.85 47.61 34.75
CA ASN A 356 104.08 48.17 34.20
C ASN A 356 104.35 49.53 34.86
N PRO A 357 105.28 49.61 35.82
CA PRO A 357 105.83 50.89 36.23
C PRO A 357 107.01 51.22 35.29
N TYR A 358 106.93 52.40 34.66
CA TYR A 358 107.87 52.99 33.69
C TYR A 358 107.66 52.57 32.22
#